data_AF-A0A969TLA7-F1
#
_entry.id   AF-A0A969TLA7-F1
#
_cell.length_a   1.000
_cell.length_b   1.000
_cell.length_c   1.000
_cell.angle_alpha   90.00
_cell.angle_beta   90.00
_cell.angle_gamma   90.00
#
_symmetry.space_group_name_H-M   'P 1'
#
loop_
_entity.id
_entity.type
_entity.pdbx_description
1 polymer ?
#
loop_
_entity_poly.entity_id
_entity_poly.type
_entity_poly.pdbx_seq_one_letter_code
_entity_poly.pdbx_strand_id
1 'polypeptide(L)'
;MAETHSSIDARIAQVNQRLKVAQMGLQIERRGQTLNLRGTLPPRPDSLHLKPYQQRISLRLPATPTGLKQAEQEVKVIAAQLIQKTFDWQNYATGSGWQRLDQLGLAQQLQSFEHHFLTEPERTDNPTSTQTTWEFAYAPYLRKLEAIAQANPTLSLVETIYATVRSTDANSRSRQVCCTALSAFASFMNLELPTALKSFWGSYGTSRTQARQLPSDELIVTTWETIPNPAWQFVYGIMATYGLRNHEVFFSNYSSLTQTTSEPTVQVLGMTKTGTHEVWPFYPEWVDQFNLRQVNLPSIQTDLSKTTLQRVGQCVAVQFRRYGIPFSPYDLRHAWAVRTIHFGLPDTVAARMMGHSVAVHTRTYHQWITRRDQQQAVDAALGRNQRKAPIPE
;
A
#
# COMPACT_ATOMS: atom_id res chain seq x y z
N MET A 1 -38.46 -34.00 32.89
CA MET A 1 -37.38 -33.01 32.60
C MET A 1 -36.19 -33.10 33.56
N ALA A 2 -36.37 -33.40 34.85
CA ALA A 2 -35.26 -33.53 35.81
C ALA A 2 -34.30 -34.71 35.49
N GLU A 3 -34.82 -35.88 35.13
CA GLU A 3 -34.01 -37.08 34.81
C GLU A 3 -33.14 -36.91 33.54
N THR A 4 -33.67 -36.24 32.53
CA THR A 4 -32.97 -35.97 31.26
C THR A 4 -31.80 -35.00 31.45
N HIS A 5 -31.92 -34.05 32.39
CA HIS A 5 -30.88 -33.10 32.73
C HIS A 5 -29.73 -33.74 33.54
N SER A 6 -30.06 -34.61 34.49
CA SER A 6 -29.04 -35.39 35.23
C SER A 6 -28.20 -36.27 34.30
N SER A 7 -28.83 -36.85 33.26
CA SER A 7 -28.16 -37.69 32.27
C SER A 7 -27.13 -36.95 31.40
N ILE A 8 -27.42 -35.71 30.96
CA ILE A 8 -26.48 -34.96 30.12
C ILE A 8 -25.28 -34.43 30.92
N ASP A 9 -25.49 -34.03 32.18
CA ASP A 9 -24.42 -33.51 33.03
C ASP A 9 -23.40 -34.61 33.39
N ALA A 10 -23.87 -35.84 33.61
CA ALA A 10 -23.00 -37.01 33.77
C ALA A 10 -22.15 -37.29 32.51
N ARG A 11 -22.74 -37.13 31.31
CA ARG A 11 -22.01 -37.29 30.04
C ARG A 11 -20.99 -36.17 29.82
N ILE A 12 -21.32 -34.94 30.18
CA ILE A 12 -20.37 -33.80 30.14
C ILE A 12 -19.17 -34.11 31.04
N ALA A 13 -19.39 -34.64 32.25
CA ALA A 13 -18.30 -35.03 33.14
C ALA A 13 -17.38 -36.10 32.53
N GLN A 14 -17.94 -37.13 31.89
CA GLN A 14 -17.17 -38.16 31.19
C GLN A 14 -16.36 -37.58 30.01
N VAL A 15 -16.95 -36.68 29.22
CA VAL A 15 -16.23 -35.99 28.12
C VAL A 15 -15.08 -35.15 28.68
N ASN A 16 -15.33 -34.35 29.72
CA ASN A 16 -14.31 -33.51 30.34
C ASN A 16 -13.16 -34.34 30.94
N GLN A 17 -13.43 -35.53 31.48
CA GLN A 17 -12.38 -36.45 31.93
C GLN A 17 -11.49 -36.89 30.77
N ARG A 18 -12.09 -37.24 29.62
CA ARG A 18 -11.34 -37.59 28.39
C ARG A 18 -10.51 -36.41 27.87
N LEU A 19 -11.09 -35.21 27.83
CA LEU A 19 -10.39 -33.98 27.41
C LEU A 19 -9.22 -33.63 28.34
N LYS A 20 -9.37 -33.85 29.65
CA LYS A 20 -8.32 -33.65 30.65
C LYS A 20 -7.17 -34.63 30.47
N VAL A 21 -7.46 -35.91 30.25
CA VAL A 21 -6.44 -36.93 29.95
C VAL A 21 -5.70 -36.60 28.65
N ALA A 22 -6.40 -36.10 27.64
CA ALA A 22 -5.81 -35.64 26.39
C ALA A 22 -5.12 -34.26 26.46
N GLN A 23 -5.05 -33.63 27.64
CA GLN A 23 -4.42 -32.32 27.85
C GLN A 23 -4.93 -31.20 26.93
N MET A 24 -6.21 -31.22 26.55
CA MET A 24 -6.79 -30.28 25.58
C MET A 24 -6.95 -28.84 26.12
N GLY A 25 -6.75 -28.60 27.42
CA GLY A 25 -6.77 -27.26 28.04
C GLY A 25 -8.16 -26.61 28.16
N LEU A 26 -9.22 -27.29 27.72
CA LEU A 26 -10.61 -26.80 27.68
C LEU A 26 -11.58 -27.79 28.33
N GLN A 27 -12.66 -27.26 28.89
CA GLN A 27 -13.75 -28.02 29.51
C GLN A 27 -15.09 -27.53 28.96
N ILE A 28 -16.02 -28.46 28.77
CA ILE A 28 -17.40 -28.18 28.41
C ILE A 28 -18.20 -27.95 29.69
N GLU A 29 -18.90 -26.82 29.77
CA GLU A 29 -19.84 -26.48 30.85
C GLU A 29 -21.24 -26.32 30.27
N ARG A 30 -22.25 -26.77 31.01
CA ARG A 30 -23.64 -26.41 30.71
C ARG A 30 -23.99 -25.11 31.41
N ARG A 31 -24.61 -24.17 30.69
CA ARG A 31 -25.28 -23.01 31.28
C ARG A 31 -26.69 -22.88 30.71
N GLY A 32 -27.68 -23.02 31.61
CA GLY A 32 -29.09 -23.08 31.23
C GLY A 32 -29.35 -24.24 30.28
N GLN A 33 -29.83 -23.92 29.08
CA GLN A 33 -30.10 -24.89 28.01
C GLN A 33 -28.96 -25.03 27.00
N THR A 34 -27.84 -24.32 27.19
CA THR A 34 -26.74 -24.25 26.21
C THR A 34 -25.42 -24.79 26.77
N LEU A 35 -24.54 -25.21 25.85
CA LEU A 35 -23.16 -25.62 26.15
C LEU A 35 -22.18 -24.46 25.88
N ASN A 36 -21.23 -24.31 26.78
CA ASN A 36 -20.14 -23.36 26.71
C ASN A 36 -18.81 -24.09 26.91
N LEU A 37 -17.72 -23.49 26.44
CA LEU A 37 -16.36 -23.93 26.76
C LEU A 37 -15.74 -23.00 27.78
N ARG A 38 -14.91 -23.57 28.66
CA ARG A 38 -14.10 -22.83 29.64
C ARG A 38 -12.66 -23.32 29.58
N GLY A 39 -11.72 -22.38 29.57
CA GLY A 39 -10.29 -22.67 29.70
C GLY A 39 -9.46 -21.41 29.60
N THR A 40 -8.13 -21.56 29.59
CA THR A 40 -7.20 -20.45 29.48
C THR A 40 -7.07 -20.05 28.01
N LEU A 41 -7.55 -18.86 27.67
CA LEU A 41 -7.58 -18.35 26.30
C LEU A 41 -6.82 -17.02 26.22
N PRO A 42 -6.29 -16.64 25.05
CA PRO A 42 -5.72 -15.31 24.82
C PRO A 42 -6.71 -14.21 25.22
N PRO A 43 -6.25 -13.02 25.65
CA PRO A 43 -7.14 -11.91 25.93
C PRO A 43 -8.04 -11.58 24.73
N ARG A 44 -9.28 -11.18 25.00
CA ARG A 44 -10.15 -10.62 23.95
C ARG A 44 -9.57 -9.29 23.46
N PRO A 45 -9.82 -8.89 22.20
CA PRO A 45 -9.32 -7.62 21.64
C PRO A 45 -9.70 -6.38 22.46
N ASP A 46 -10.83 -6.43 23.17
CA ASP A 46 -11.36 -5.36 24.03
C ASP A 46 -10.98 -5.52 25.53
N SER A 47 -10.17 -6.52 25.87
CA SER A 47 -9.81 -6.83 27.26
C SER A 47 -8.56 -6.06 27.71
N LEU A 48 -8.58 -5.55 28.94
CA LEU A 48 -7.42 -4.93 29.60
C LEU A 48 -6.35 -5.94 30.04
N HIS A 49 -6.61 -7.25 29.91
CA HIS A 49 -5.66 -8.30 30.30
C HIS A 49 -4.57 -8.48 29.24
N LEU A 50 -3.31 -8.52 29.67
CA LEU A 50 -2.14 -8.69 28.79
C LEU A 50 -1.67 -10.15 28.65
N LYS A 51 -2.20 -11.07 29.45
CA LYS A 51 -1.81 -12.49 29.48
C LYS A 51 -3.03 -13.39 29.33
N PRO A 52 -2.88 -14.59 28.75
CA PRO A 52 -3.96 -15.57 28.70
C PRO A 52 -4.54 -15.81 30.09
N TYR A 53 -5.86 -15.80 30.17
CA TYR A 53 -6.59 -16.00 31.42
C TYR A 53 -7.81 -16.88 31.18
N GLN A 54 -8.39 -17.37 32.27
CA GLN A 54 -9.53 -18.27 32.17
C GLN A 54 -10.76 -17.51 31.67
N GLN A 55 -11.29 -17.96 30.55
CA GLN A 55 -12.39 -17.33 29.85
C GLN A 55 -13.40 -18.37 29.39
N ARG A 56 -14.55 -17.89 28.91
CA ARG A 56 -15.62 -18.73 28.37
C ARG A 56 -15.94 -18.36 26.92
N ILE A 57 -16.26 -19.38 26.15
CA ILE A 57 -16.80 -19.29 24.78
C ILE A 57 -18.21 -19.90 24.81
N SER A 58 -19.22 -19.18 24.33
CA SER A 58 -20.55 -19.77 24.16
C SER A 58 -20.65 -20.45 22.81
N LEU A 59 -21.01 -21.73 22.79
CA LEU A 59 -21.17 -22.49 21.55
C LEU A 59 -22.59 -22.37 20.97
N ARG A 60 -23.55 -21.84 21.74
CA ARG A 60 -24.99 -21.82 21.41
C ARG A 60 -25.59 -23.19 21.08
N LEU A 61 -24.86 -24.27 21.38
CA LEU A 61 -25.32 -25.63 21.17
C LEU A 61 -26.28 -26.01 22.29
N PRO A 62 -27.42 -26.65 21.98
CA PRO A 62 -28.34 -27.12 23.00
C PRO A 62 -27.68 -28.23 23.83
N ALA A 63 -27.96 -28.26 25.13
CA ALA A 63 -27.45 -29.27 26.07
C ALA A 63 -28.11 -30.64 25.84
N THR A 64 -27.78 -31.25 24.71
CA THR A 64 -28.29 -32.53 24.19
C THR A 64 -27.11 -33.43 23.83
N PRO A 65 -27.30 -34.76 23.70
CA PRO A 65 -26.22 -35.66 23.27
C PRO A 65 -25.57 -35.27 21.94
N THR A 66 -26.35 -34.77 20.99
CA THR A 66 -25.85 -34.28 19.69
C THR A 66 -25.02 -33.01 19.87
N GLY A 67 -25.54 -32.04 20.63
CA GLY A 67 -24.81 -30.81 20.95
C GLY A 67 -23.51 -31.09 21.72
N LEU A 68 -23.48 -32.13 22.56
CA LEU A 68 -22.29 -32.54 23.29
C LEU A 68 -21.21 -33.12 22.37
N LYS A 69 -21.59 -33.93 21.37
CA LYS A 69 -20.64 -34.42 20.35
C LYS A 69 -20.05 -33.27 19.53
N GLN A 70 -20.88 -32.31 19.15
CA GLN A 70 -20.43 -31.10 18.44
C GLN A 70 -19.50 -30.24 19.31
N ALA A 71 -19.83 -30.06 20.59
CA ALA A 71 -18.97 -29.37 21.54
C ALA A 71 -17.61 -30.07 21.72
N GLU A 72 -17.57 -31.41 21.73
CA GLU A 72 -16.32 -32.18 21.78
C GLU A 72 -15.47 -31.97 20.52
N GLN A 73 -16.08 -31.82 19.33
CA GLN A 73 -15.36 -31.49 18.10
C GLN A 73 -14.77 -30.08 18.15
N GLU A 74 -15.56 -29.08 18.57
CA GLU A 74 -15.10 -27.69 18.71
C GLU A 74 -13.94 -27.56 19.69
N VAL A 75 -13.93 -28.32 20.80
CA VAL A 75 -12.78 -28.36 21.71
C VAL A 75 -11.50 -28.77 20.98
N LYS A 76 -11.55 -29.79 20.12
CA LYS A 76 -10.37 -30.26 19.38
C LYS A 76 -9.85 -29.21 18.40
N VAL A 77 -10.76 -28.51 17.72
CA VAL A 77 -10.43 -27.41 16.80
C VAL A 77 -9.74 -26.28 17.54
N ILE A 78 -10.33 -25.80 18.64
CA ILE A 78 -9.76 -24.70 19.42
C ILE A 78 -8.44 -25.12 20.07
N ALA A 79 -8.34 -26.33 20.60
CA ALA A 79 -7.09 -26.85 21.16
C ALA A 79 -5.96 -26.86 20.11
N ALA A 80 -6.25 -27.30 18.88
CA ALA A 80 -5.29 -27.26 17.78
C ALA A 80 -4.86 -25.82 17.44
N GLN A 81 -5.81 -24.88 17.37
CA GLN A 81 -5.52 -23.46 17.11
C GLN A 81 -4.68 -22.82 18.22
N LEU A 82 -4.92 -23.16 19.49
CA LEU A 82 -4.13 -22.67 20.62
C LEU A 82 -2.68 -23.20 20.57
N ILE A 83 -2.49 -24.47 20.23
CA ILE A 83 -1.16 -25.08 20.06
C ILE A 83 -0.41 -24.41 18.91
N GLN A 84 -1.09 -24.16 17.80
CA GLN A 84 -0.52 -23.53 16.60
C GLN A 84 -0.40 -22.00 16.71
N LYS A 85 -0.92 -21.40 17.79
CA LYS A 85 -1.00 -19.94 17.99
C LYS A 85 -1.79 -19.20 16.90
N THR A 86 -2.81 -19.85 16.35
CA THR A 86 -3.70 -19.31 15.30
C THR A 86 -5.12 -19.03 15.78
N PHE A 87 -5.37 -19.12 17.09
CA PHE A 87 -6.69 -18.86 17.66
C PHE A 87 -7.12 -17.40 17.50
N ASP A 88 -8.32 -17.19 16.96
CA ASP A 88 -8.94 -15.87 16.79
C ASP A 88 -10.33 -15.82 17.44
N TRP A 89 -10.53 -14.82 18.30
CA TRP A 89 -11.81 -14.54 18.96
C TRP A 89 -12.91 -14.14 17.99
N GLN A 90 -12.61 -13.66 16.78
CA GLN A 90 -13.61 -13.30 15.77
C GLN A 90 -14.52 -14.48 15.41
N ASN A 91 -14.02 -15.71 15.46
CA ASN A 91 -14.80 -16.93 15.22
C ASN A 91 -15.85 -17.21 16.31
N TYR A 92 -15.75 -16.55 17.46
CA TYR A 92 -16.47 -16.89 18.69
C TYR A 92 -17.03 -15.67 19.45
N ALA A 93 -16.93 -14.46 18.87
CA ALA A 93 -17.43 -13.23 19.47
C ALA A 93 -18.95 -13.13 19.30
N THR A 94 -19.68 -13.02 20.41
CA THR A 94 -21.13 -12.81 20.41
C THR A 94 -21.45 -11.50 21.13
N GLY A 95 -21.84 -10.46 20.39
CA GLY A 95 -22.23 -9.16 20.95
C GLY A 95 -22.63 -8.08 19.94
N SER A 96 -22.20 -8.20 18.68
CA SER A 96 -22.72 -7.43 17.54
C SER A 96 -22.98 -8.41 16.40
N GLY A 97 -24.01 -8.18 15.59
CA GLY A 97 -24.57 -9.16 14.64
C GLY A 97 -23.62 -9.56 13.50
N TRP A 98 -22.63 -10.41 13.78
CA TRP A 98 -21.76 -11.00 12.79
C TRP A 98 -22.00 -12.51 12.80
N GLN A 99 -22.75 -12.98 11.80
CA GLN A 99 -22.83 -14.39 11.45
C GLN A 99 -21.40 -14.89 11.13
N ARG A 100 -21.23 -16.21 11.14
CA ARG A 100 -20.01 -16.87 10.63
C ARG A 100 -19.62 -16.20 9.29
N LEU A 101 -18.36 -15.87 9.01
CA LEU A 101 -17.98 -15.09 7.81
C LEU A 101 -18.54 -15.72 6.52
N ASP A 102 -18.61 -17.05 6.45
CA ASP A 102 -19.22 -17.89 5.40
C ASP A 102 -20.76 -17.79 5.32
N GLN A 103 -21.42 -17.32 6.38
CA GLN A 103 -22.87 -17.10 6.48
C GLN A 103 -23.28 -15.63 6.30
N LEU A 104 -22.32 -14.71 6.29
CA LEU A 104 -22.55 -13.29 6.00
C LEU A 104 -22.69 -13.06 4.49
N GLY A 105 -23.52 -12.08 4.12
CA GLY A 105 -23.56 -11.61 2.73
C GLY A 105 -22.22 -10.99 2.32
N LEU A 106 -21.88 -11.04 1.03
CA LEU A 106 -20.60 -10.51 0.52
C LEU A 106 -20.31 -9.08 0.97
N ALA A 107 -21.33 -8.21 0.99
CA ALA A 107 -21.20 -6.83 1.47
C ALA A 107 -20.68 -6.75 2.92
N GLN A 108 -21.17 -7.62 3.81
CA GLN A 108 -20.74 -7.68 5.20
C GLN A 108 -19.33 -8.26 5.33
N GLN A 109 -18.98 -9.28 4.53
CA GLN A 109 -17.62 -9.83 4.47
C GLN A 109 -16.60 -8.76 4.06
N LEU A 110 -16.96 -7.92 3.09
CA LEU A 110 -16.12 -6.81 2.63
C LEU A 110 -15.93 -5.73 3.71
N GLN A 111 -16.99 -5.42 4.47
CA GLN A 111 -16.91 -4.50 5.61
C GLN A 111 -16.03 -5.05 6.74
N SER A 112 -16.13 -6.36 7.04
CA SER A 112 -15.25 -7.00 8.02
C SER A 112 -13.79 -6.95 7.57
N PHE A 113 -13.52 -7.17 6.28
CA PHE A 113 -12.19 -7.06 5.71
C PHE A 113 -11.63 -5.63 5.78
N GLU A 114 -12.45 -4.62 5.49
CA GLU A 114 -12.09 -3.20 5.67
C GLU A 114 -11.66 -2.90 7.09
N HIS A 115 -12.48 -3.29 8.06
CA HIS A 115 -12.19 -3.05 9.45
C HIS A 115 -10.89 -3.75 9.87
N HIS A 116 -10.71 -5.01 9.48
CA HIS A 116 -9.48 -5.75 9.76
C HIS A 116 -8.25 -5.07 9.16
N PHE A 117 -8.30 -4.71 7.87
CA PHE A 117 -7.20 -4.04 7.17
C PHE A 117 -6.79 -2.72 7.83
N LEU A 118 -7.76 -1.92 8.28
CA LEU A 118 -7.49 -0.60 8.88
C LEU A 118 -7.00 -0.68 10.34
N THR A 119 -7.25 -1.81 11.03
CA THR A 119 -6.93 -1.98 12.45
C THR A 119 -5.77 -2.94 12.72
N GLU A 120 -5.16 -3.53 11.68
CA GLU A 120 -3.96 -4.36 11.84
C GLU A 120 -2.81 -3.58 12.54
N PRO A 121 -2.20 -4.14 13.60
CA PRO A 121 -1.16 -3.44 14.38
C PRO A 121 0.03 -2.95 13.54
N GLU A 122 0.46 -3.71 12.52
CA GLU A 122 1.56 -3.30 11.63
C GLU A 122 1.22 -2.07 10.77
N ARG A 123 -0.07 -1.76 10.62
CA ARG A 123 -0.58 -0.69 9.75
C ARG A 123 -1.04 0.54 10.51
N THR A 124 -1.22 0.42 11.82
CA THR A 124 -1.56 1.54 12.70
C THR A 124 -0.40 2.52 12.91
N ASP A 125 0.84 2.13 12.58
CA ASP A 125 2.02 3.00 12.66
C ASP A 125 1.98 4.17 11.67
N ASN A 126 1.23 4.06 10.58
CA ASN A 126 1.05 5.14 9.59
C ASN A 126 -0.39 5.18 9.05
N PRO A 127 -1.36 5.70 9.83
CA PRO A 127 -2.79 5.60 9.53
C PRO A 127 -3.15 6.29 8.21
N THR A 128 -2.53 7.43 7.87
CA THR A 128 -2.79 8.17 6.63
C THR A 128 -2.38 7.37 5.39
N SER A 129 -1.23 6.69 5.44
CA SER A 129 -0.75 5.83 4.35
C SER A 129 -1.62 4.58 4.19
N THR A 130 -2.04 3.99 5.31
CA THR A 130 -2.93 2.82 5.34
C THR A 130 -4.29 3.16 4.72
N GLN A 131 -4.90 4.27 5.14
CA GLN A 131 -6.17 4.76 4.60
C GLN A 131 -6.09 5.01 3.09
N THR A 132 -5.03 5.71 2.63
CA THR A 132 -4.82 5.98 1.20
C THR A 132 -4.66 4.66 0.42
N THR A 133 -3.92 3.69 0.97
CA THR A 133 -3.76 2.38 0.33
C THR A 133 -5.10 1.65 0.21
N TRP A 134 -5.93 1.70 1.25
CA TRP A 134 -7.27 1.12 1.20
C TRP A 134 -8.14 1.78 0.12
N GLU A 135 -8.29 3.10 0.20
CA GLU A 135 -9.18 3.88 -0.67
C GLU A 135 -8.86 3.74 -2.16
N PHE A 136 -7.57 3.71 -2.52
CA PHE A 136 -7.14 3.75 -3.92
C PHE A 136 -6.69 2.40 -4.46
N ALA A 137 -6.19 1.48 -3.63
CA ALA A 137 -5.66 0.21 -4.09
C ALA A 137 -6.56 -1.00 -3.76
N TYR A 138 -7.39 -0.95 -2.72
CA TYR A 138 -8.23 -2.10 -2.33
C TYR A 138 -9.71 -1.86 -2.65
N ALA A 139 -10.29 -0.82 -2.07
CA ALA A 139 -11.72 -0.52 -2.15
C ALA A 139 -12.29 -0.50 -3.59
N PRO A 140 -11.61 0.04 -4.62
CA PRO A 140 -12.15 0.04 -5.98
C PRO A 140 -12.33 -1.37 -6.56
N TYR A 141 -11.43 -2.31 -6.24
CA TYR A 141 -11.50 -3.68 -6.75
C TYR A 141 -12.44 -4.55 -5.93
N LEU A 142 -12.62 -4.25 -4.63
CA LEU A 142 -13.63 -4.90 -3.79
C LEU A 142 -15.05 -4.47 -4.17
N ARG A 143 -15.27 -3.18 -4.47
CA ARG A 143 -16.54 -2.71 -5.06
C ARG A 143 -16.82 -3.35 -6.41
N LYS A 144 -15.77 -3.56 -7.22
CA LYS A 144 -15.90 -4.27 -8.50
C LYS A 144 -16.28 -5.74 -8.30
N LEU A 145 -15.69 -6.41 -7.30
CA LEU A 145 -16.06 -7.77 -6.91
C LEU A 145 -17.54 -7.85 -6.52
N GLU A 146 -18.00 -6.93 -5.67
CA GLU A 146 -19.39 -6.85 -5.25
C GLU A 146 -20.34 -6.65 -6.43
N ALA A 147 -20.03 -5.70 -7.33
CA ALA A 147 -20.84 -5.46 -8.53
C ALA A 147 -20.93 -6.69 -9.45
N ILE A 148 -19.83 -7.42 -9.62
CA ILE A 148 -19.80 -8.65 -10.43
C ILE A 148 -20.59 -9.77 -9.76
N ALA A 149 -20.52 -9.91 -8.43
CA ALA A 149 -21.32 -10.88 -7.68
C ALA A 149 -22.82 -10.60 -7.80
N GLN A 150 -23.21 -9.31 -7.69
CA GLN A 150 -24.61 -8.89 -7.84
C GLN A 150 -25.13 -9.13 -9.26
N ALA A 151 -24.30 -8.86 -10.28
CA ALA A 151 -24.66 -9.09 -11.68
C ALA A 151 -24.72 -10.58 -12.05
N ASN A 152 -24.04 -11.46 -11.30
CA ASN A 152 -23.95 -12.89 -11.58
C ASN A 152 -24.21 -13.73 -10.31
N PRO A 153 -25.46 -13.80 -9.81
CA PRO A 153 -25.78 -14.45 -8.52
C PRO A 153 -25.50 -15.95 -8.46
N THR A 154 -25.31 -16.59 -9.61
CA THR A 154 -25.02 -18.04 -9.71
C THR A 154 -23.54 -18.36 -9.52
N LEU A 155 -22.65 -17.37 -9.60
CA LEU A 155 -21.22 -17.58 -9.39
C LEU A 155 -20.92 -17.76 -7.90
N SER A 156 -20.07 -18.73 -7.59
CA SER A 156 -19.44 -18.82 -6.28
C SER A 156 -18.52 -17.61 -6.03
N LEU A 157 -18.12 -17.40 -4.78
CA LEU A 157 -17.18 -16.34 -4.42
C LEU A 157 -15.84 -16.50 -5.15
N VAL A 158 -15.34 -17.73 -5.27
CA VAL A 158 -14.11 -18.07 -5.99
C VAL A 158 -14.22 -17.68 -7.47
N GLU A 159 -15.32 -18.04 -8.13
CA GLU A 159 -15.55 -17.70 -9.53
C GLU A 159 -15.69 -16.19 -9.73
N THR A 160 -16.36 -15.51 -8.80
CA THR A 160 -16.51 -14.04 -8.80
C THR A 160 -15.14 -13.36 -8.67
N ILE A 161 -14.25 -13.87 -7.83
CA ILE A 161 -12.87 -13.37 -7.71
C ILE A 161 -12.15 -13.48 -9.06
N TYR A 162 -12.19 -14.63 -9.73
CA TYR A 162 -11.55 -14.79 -11.04
C TYR A 162 -12.19 -13.93 -12.13
N ALA A 163 -13.52 -13.79 -12.13
CA ALA A 163 -14.23 -12.90 -13.06
C ALA A 163 -13.82 -11.43 -12.83
N THR A 164 -13.69 -11.02 -11.57
CA THR A 164 -13.25 -9.68 -11.20
C THR A 164 -11.84 -9.41 -11.64
N VAL A 165 -10.92 -10.37 -11.41
CA VAL A 165 -9.58 -10.30 -11.98
C VAL A 165 -9.73 -10.07 -13.46
N ARG A 166 -10.28 -11.02 -14.24
CA ARG A 166 -10.39 -11.00 -15.71
C ARG A 166 -11.01 -9.71 -16.30
N SER A 167 -11.87 -9.02 -15.56
CA SER A 167 -12.46 -7.72 -15.96
C SER A 167 -11.48 -6.54 -16.04
N THR A 168 -10.22 -6.71 -15.61
CA THR A 168 -9.15 -5.72 -15.81
C THR A 168 -8.32 -6.03 -17.05
N ASP A 169 -7.51 -5.09 -17.55
CA ASP A 169 -6.68 -5.35 -18.74
C ASP A 169 -5.48 -6.24 -18.38
N ALA A 170 -5.16 -7.23 -19.22
CA ALA A 170 -4.03 -8.11 -18.97
C ALA A 170 -2.68 -7.35 -19.01
N ASN A 171 -1.70 -7.78 -18.21
CA ASN A 171 -0.38 -7.15 -18.11
C ASN A 171 -0.42 -5.65 -17.74
N SER A 172 -1.42 -5.20 -16.99
CA SER A 172 -1.56 -3.81 -16.56
C SER A 172 -1.25 -3.63 -15.07
N ARG A 173 -0.91 -2.40 -14.67
CA ARG A 173 -0.77 -2.06 -13.25
C ARG A 173 -2.07 -2.30 -12.48
N SER A 174 -3.23 -2.00 -13.08
CA SER A 174 -4.53 -2.21 -12.45
C SER A 174 -4.82 -3.70 -12.21
N ARG A 175 -4.45 -4.59 -13.14
CA ARG A 175 -4.51 -6.06 -12.93
C ARG A 175 -3.68 -6.49 -11.73
N GLN A 176 -2.44 -6.00 -11.62
CA GLN A 176 -1.59 -6.36 -10.47
C GLN A 176 -2.20 -5.93 -9.15
N VAL A 177 -2.67 -4.68 -9.06
CA VAL A 177 -3.31 -4.17 -7.84
C VAL A 177 -4.58 -4.97 -7.52
N CYS A 178 -5.41 -5.25 -8.53
CA CYS A 178 -6.60 -6.08 -8.38
C CYS A 178 -6.27 -7.46 -7.80
N CYS A 179 -5.28 -8.16 -8.36
CA CYS A 179 -4.86 -9.45 -7.83
C CYS A 179 -4.29 -9.35 -6.41
N THR A 180 -3.54 -8.30 -6.07
CA THR A 180 -3.04 -8.08 -4.70
C THR A 180 -4.20 -7.90 -3.72
N ALA A 181 -5.15 -7.02 -4.03
CA ALA A 181 -6.31 -6.74 -3.17
C ALA A 181 -7.17 -8.00 -2.96
N LEU A 182 -7.47 -8.73 -4.03
CA LEU A 182 -8.29 -9.94 -3.97
C LEU A 182 -7.55 -11.12 -3.33
N SER A 183 -6.22 -11.20 -3.43
CA SER A 183 -5.45 -12.22 -2.72
C SER A 183 -5.50 -11.98 -1.22
N ALA A 184 -5.35 -10.73 -0.79
CA ALA A 184 -5.45 -10.37 0.62
C ALA A 184 -6.86 -10.63 1.17
N PHE A 185 -7.91 -10.32 0.40
CA PHE A 185 -9.28 -10.67 0.78
C PHE A 185 -9.49 -12.19 0.87
N ALA A 186 -9.00 -12.96 -0.10
CA ALA A 186 -9.09 -14.43 -0.06
C ALA A 186 -8.36 -15.01 1.16
N SER A 187 -7.17 -14.48 1.49
CA SER A 187 -6.43 -14.87 2.70
C SER A 187 -7.19 -14.52 3.98
N PHE A 188 -7.80 -13.32 4.06
CA PHE A 188 -8.64 -12.92 5.19
C PHE A 188 -9.85 -13.85 5.37
N MET A 189 -10.47 -14.27 4.27
CA MET A 189 -11.58 -15.22 4.27
C MET A 189 -11.15 -16.69 4.47
N ASN A 190 -9.84 -16.95 4.60
CA ASN A 190 -9.25 -18.29 4.61
C ASN A 190 -9.73 -19.16 3.42
N LEU A 191 -9.85 -18.53 2.24
CA LEU A 191 -10.37 -19.14 1.02
C LEU A 191 -9.23 -19.71 0.17
N GLU A 192 -9.21 -21.03 -0.01
CA GLU A 192 -8.28 -21.67 -0.93
C GLU A 192 -8.68 -21.42 -2.38
N LEU A 193 -7.81 -20.71 -3.11
CA LEU A 193 -7.99 -20.46 -4.53
C LEU A 193 -7.33 -21.57 -5.35
N PRO A 194 -8.02 -22.17 -6.33
CA PRO A 194 -7.45 -23.22 -7.19
C PRO A 194 -6.17 -22.83 -7.93
N THR A 195 -5.97 -21.53 -8.16
CA THR A 195 -4.79 -20.98 -8.83
C THR A 195 -4.45 -19.64 -8.18
N ALA A 196 -3.20 -19.49 -7.74
CA ALA A 196 -2.75 -18.25 -7.12
C ALA A 196 -2.95 -17.06 -8.07
N LEU A 197 -3.60 -15.99 -7.58
CA LEU A 197 -3.91 -14.81 -8.40
C LEU A 197 -2.66 -14.11 -8.95
N LYS A 198 -1.50 -14.34 -8.33
CA LYS A 198 -0.19 -13.86 -8.80
C LYS A 198 0.15 -14.33 -10.21
N SER A 199 -0.32 -15.51 -10.63
CA SER A 199 -0.14 -16.01 -12.00
C SER A 199 -0.85 -15.15 -13.05
N PHE A 200 -1.90 -14.42 -12.66
CA PHE A 200 -2.69 -13.55 -13.53
C PHE A 200 -2.18 -12.10 -13.55
N TRP A 201 -1.13 -11.76 -12.79
CA TRP A 201 -0.51 -10.43 -12.82
C TRP A 201 -0.02 -10.05 -14.23
N GLY A 202 0.47 -11.04 -14.97
CA GLY A 202 1.16 -10.84 -16.23
C GLY A 202 2.62 -10.40 -16.04
N SER A 203 3.41 -10.51 -17.11
CA SER A 203 4.79 -10.01 -17.15
C SER A 203 4.78 -8.50 -17.40
N TYR A 204 4.20 -7.73 -16.47
CA TYR A 204 4.53 -6.30 -16.38
C TYR A 204 5.92 -6.19 -15.75
N GLY A 205 6.91 -6.74 -16.47
CA GLY A 205 8.29 -6.37 -16.30
C GLY A 205 8.47 -5.02 -16.97
N THR A 206 9.27 -4.17 -16.35
CA THR A 206 9.77 -2.87 -16.86
C THR A 206 10.41 -2.92 -18.26
N SER A 207 10.41 -4.06 -18.95
CA SER A 207 11.02 -4.27 -20.27
C SER A 207 10.13 -3.90 -21.45
N ARG A 208 8.83 -3.61 -21.23
CA ARG A 208 7.89 -3.22 -22.30
C ARG A 208 7.18 -1.88 -22.08
N THR A 209 7.66 -1.05 -21.17
CA THR A 209 7.33 0.38 -21.27
C THR A 209 7.98 0.89 -22.56
N GLN A 210 7.16 1.20 -23.57
CA GLN A 210 7.63 1.97 -24.73
C GLN A 210 8.54 3.09 -24.22
N ALA A 211 9.70 3.27 -24.85
CA ALA A 211 10.62 4.34 -24.50
C ALA A 211 9.82 5.65 -24.45
N ARG A 212 9.61 6.15 -23.24
CA ARG A 212 8.80 7.34 -22.99
C ARG A 212 9.47 8.48 -23.74
N GLN A 213 8.74 9.14 -24.64
CA GLN A 213 9.26 10.34 -25.30
C GLN A 213 9.23 11.48 -24.28
N LEU A 214 10.41 11.86 -23.82
CA LEU A 214 10.59 12.97 -22.89
C LEU A 214 10.64 14.28 -23.68
N PRO A 215 10.13 15.38 -23.12
CA PRO A 215 10.26 16.68 -23.77
C PRO A 215 11.73 17.09 -23.85
N SER A 216 12.12 17.70 -24.97
CA SER A 216 13.44 18.33 -25.08
C SER A 216 13.50 19.60 -24.24
N ASP A 217 14.70 20.09 -23.93
CA ASP A 217 14.87 21.31 -23.15
C ASP A 217 14.27 22.53 -23.86
N GLU A 218 14.34 22.60 -25.19
CA GLU A 218 13.70 23.65 -25.98
C GLU A 218 12.17 23.58 -25.91
N LEU A 219 11.61 22.36 -25.97
CA LEU A 219 10.17 22.18 -25.81
C LEU A 219 9.73 22.57 -24.38
N ILE A 220 10.55 22.27 -23.37
CA ILE A 220 10.25 22.66 -21.98
C ILE A 220 10.17 24.18 -21.85
N VAL A 221 11.14 24.91 -22.41
CA VAL A 221 11.21 26.37 -22.37
C VAL A 221 10.04 26.98 -23.14
N THR A 222 9.82 26.58 -24.40
CA THR A 222 8.73 27.12 -25.22
C THR A 222 7.36 26.82 -24.61
N THR A 223 7.16 25.64 -24.00
CA THR A 223 5.91 25.31 -23.30
C THR A 223 5.70 26.20 -22.08
N TRP A 224 6.75 26.51 -21.31
CA TRP A 224 6.66 27.38 -20.13
C TRP A 224 6.11 28.78 -20.48
N GLU A 225 6.54 29.33 -21.62
CA GLU A 225 6.08 30.64 -22.12
C GLU A 225 4.58 30.65 -22.47
N THR A 226 4.00 29.50 -22.81
CA THR A 226 2.56 29.40 -23.14
C THR A 226 1.64 29.35 -21.92
N ILE A 227 2.18 29.18 -20.70
CA ILE A 227 1.35 29.02 -19.49
C ILE A 227 0.84 30.38 -19.02
N PRO A 228 -0.48 30.64 -19.06
CA PRO A 228 -1.01 31.99 -18.86
C PRO A 228 -1.09 32.41 -17.38
N ASN A 229 -1.16 31.46 -16.45
CA ASN A 229 -1.28 31.77 -15.02
C ASN A 229 0.12 31.76 -14.37
N PRO A 230 0.61 32.89 -13.83
CA PRO A 230 1.95 32.99 -13.25
C PRO A 230 2.22 31.99 -12.13
N ALA A 231 1.21 31.64 -11.32
CA ALA A 231 1.37 30.70 -10.22
C ALA A 231 1.56 29.25 -10.73
N TRP A 232 0.85 28.87 -11.80
CA TRP A 232 1.05 27.56 -12.43
C TRP A 232 2.30 27.52 -13.32
N GLN A 233 2.68 28.65 -13.90
CA GLN A 233 3.94 28.84 -14.62
C GLN A 233 5.14 28.66 -13.67
N PHE A 234 5.05 29.18 -12.44
CA PHE A 234 6.03 28.91 -11.38
C PHE A 234 6.09 27.42 -11.01
N VAL A 235 4.93 26.77 -10.79
CA VAL A 235 4.88 25.32 -10.50
C VAL A 235 5.58 24.51 -11.59
N TYR A 236 5.28 24.80 -12.86
CA TYR A 236 5.96 24.16 -14.00
C TYR A 236 7.47 24.39 -13.95
N GLY A 237 7.91 25.64 -13.79
CA GLY A 237 9.32 26.00 -13.82
C GLY A 237 10.13 25.34 -12.70
N ILE A 238 9.57 25.27 -11.48
CA ILE A 238 10.17 24.52 -10.37
C ILE A 238 10.31 23.04 -10.72
N MET A 239 9.27 22.40 -11.27
CA MET A 239 9.34 20.98 -11.64
C MET A 239 10.38 20.71 -12.72
N ALA A 240 10.49 21.58 -13.73
CA ALA A 240 11.45 21.44 -14.82
C ALA A 240 12.90 21.66 -14.38
N THR A 241 13.11 22.58 -13.43
CA THR A 241 14.45 23.01 -12.98
C THR A 241 15.01 22.11 -11.88
N TYR A 242 14.15 21.61 -10.98
CA TYR A 242 14.55 20.82 -9.80
C TYR A 242 14.04 19.37 -9.85
N GLY A 243 13.31 18.95 -10.88
CA GLY A 243 12.87 17.57 -11.03
C GLY A 243 11.91 17.08 -9.94
N LEU A 244 11.17 17.97 -9.28
CA LEU A 244 10.26 17.61 -8.18
C LEU A 244 9.07 16.76 -8.65
N ARG A 245 8.55 15.89 -7.77
CA ARG A 245 7.26 15.22 -7.97
C ARG A 245 6.14 16.25 -7.91
N ASN A 246 5.04 15.98 -8.60
CA ASN A 246 3.90 16.89 -8.71
C ASN A 246 3.46 17.52 -7.37
N HIS A 247 3.40 16.74 -6.30
CA HIS A 247 2.96 17.24 -5.00
C HIS A 247 4.09 17.92 -4.20
N GLU A 248 5.36 17.56 -4.43
CA GLU A 248 6.52 18.09 -3.69
C GLU A 248 6.65 19.60 -3.86
N VAL A 249 6.24 20.15 -5.00
CA VAL A 249 6.23 21.59 -5.28
C VAL A 249 5.44 22.38 -4.23
N PHE A 250 4.40 21.80 -3.64
CA PHE A 250 3.59 22.47 -2.62
C PHE A 250 4.12 22.29 -1.20
N PHE A 251 5.14 21.44 -1.04
CA PHE A 251 5.70 21.02 0.23
C PHE A 251 7.22 21.17 0.20
N SER A 252 7.69 22.31 -0.29
CA SER A 252 9.09 22.67 -0.40
C SER A 252 9.34 24.05 0.19
N ASN A 253 10.54 24.24 0.73
CA ASN A 253 11.04 25.54 1.14
C ASN A 253 11.86 26.17 0.00
N TYR A 254 11.47 27.39 -0.37
CA TYR A 254 12.05 28.18 -1.46
C TYR A 254 12.90 29.36 -0.97
N SER A 255 13.19 29.45 0.32
CA SER A 255 13.91 30.59 0.91
C SER A 255 15.26 30.85 0.27
N SER A 256 15.97 29.81 -0.18
CA SER A 256 17.28 29.95 -0.85
C SER A 256 17.19 30.58 -2.24
N LEU A 257 16.01 30.60 -2.87
CA LEU A 257 15.81 31.22 -4.19
C LEU A 257 15.72 32.75 -4.11
N THR A 258 15.20 33.27 -2.99
CA THR A 258 15.01 34.71 -2.77
C THR A 258 16.25 35.39 -2.21
N GLN A 259 17.18 34.63 -1.64
CA GLN A 259 18.44 35.12 -1.12
C GLN A 259 19.47 35.22 -2.26
N THR A 260 20.10 36.39 -2.42
CA THR A 260 21.08 36.65 -3.49
C THR A 260 22.46 36.05 -3.22
N THR A 261 22.73 35.64 -1.99
CA THR A 261 24.05 35.16 -1.53
C THR A 261 24.13 33.64 -1.36
N SER A 262 22.99 32.93 -1.41
CA SER A 262 22.95 31.48 -1.30
C SER A 262 22.89 30.81 -2.68
N GLU A 263 23.38 29.57 -2.75
CA GLU A 263 23.08 28.72 -3.89
C GLU A 263 21.55 28.58 -4.04
N PRO A 264 21.00 28.63 -5.27
CA PRO A 264 19.57 28.57 -5.50
C PRO A 264 19.07 27.13 -5.35
N THR A 265 19.07 26.59 -4.13
CA THR A 265 18.59 25.24 -3.82
C THR A 265 17.12 25.24 -3.43
N VAL A 266 16.46 24.09 -3.59
CA VAL A 266 15.11 23.85 -3.08
C VAL A 266 15.14 22.68 -2.11
N GLN A 267 14.57 22.89 -0.92
CA GLN A 267 14.47 21.86 0.10
C GLN A 267 13.05 21.28 0.13
N VAL A 268 12.91 20.01 -0.21
CA VAL A 268 11.65 19.28 -0.11
C VAL A 268 11.43 18.85 1.35
N LEU A 269 10.29 19.23 1.92
CA LEU A 269 9.94 18.95 3.31
C LEU A 269 9.45 17.51 3.46
N GLY A 270 9.79 16.89 4.58
CA GLY A 270 9.56 15.47 4.85
C GLY A 270 8.10 15.17 5.18
N MET A 271 7.25 15.12 4.16
CA MET A 271 5.83 14.78 4.31
C MET A 271 5.46 13.39 3.75
N THR A 272 6.45 12.60 3.30
CA THR A 272 6.26 11.23 2.80
C THR A 272 7.42 10.29 3.19
N LYS A 273 7.33 9.00 2.82
CA LYS A 273 8.38 7.98 3.01
C LYS A 273 9.76 8.37 2.46
N THR A 274 9.85 9.41 1.62
CA THR A 274 11.08 9.84 0.96
C THR A 274 11.98 10.70 1.83
N GLY A 275 11.51 11.18 2.99
CA GLY A 275 12.27 12.06 3.88
C GLY A 275 12.54 13.45 3.29
N THR A 276 13.21 14.30 4.07
CA THR A 276 13.69 15.61 3.62
C THR A 276 14.86 15.44 2.66
N HIS A 277 14.88 16.22 1.59
CA HIS A 277 16.00 16.24 0.64
C HIS A 277 16.16 17.61 -0.01
N GLU A 278 17.38 17.90 -0.44
CA GLU A 278 17.74 19.16 -1.08
C GLU A 278 18.07 18.91 -2.55
N VAL A 279 17.69 19.87 -3.40
CA VAL A 279 17.82 19.76 -4.84
C VAL A 279 18.43 21.02 -5.44
N TRP A 280 19.38 20.82 -6.34
CA TRP A 280 20.06 21.87 -7.11
C TRP A 280 19.47 21.96 -8.53
N PRO A 281 19.51 23.14 -9.15
CA PRO A 281 19.04 23.33 -10.51
C PRO A 281 20.03 22.71 -11.50
N PHE A 282 19.51 22.01 -12.51
CA PHE A 282 20.29 21.59 -13.67
C PHE A 282 19.81 22.40 -14.88
N TYR A 283 20.70 23.31 -15.32
CA TYR A 283 20.45 24.66 -15.86
C TYR A 283 20.13 25.72 -14.79
N PRO A 284 21.13 26.17 -14.00
CA PRO A 284 20.96 27.26 -13.04
C PRO A 284 20.36 28.54 -13.64
N GLU A 285 20.62 28.83 -14.92
CA GLU A 285 20.04 29.94 -15.67
C GLU A 285 18.51 29.90 -15.76
N TRP A 286 17.89 28.71 -15.64
CA TRP A 286 16.43 28.57 -15.61
C TRP A 286 15.80 29.17 -14.36
N VAL A 287 16.57 29.38 -13.29
CA VAL A 287 16.09 30.09 -12.09
C VAL A 287 15.68 31.50 -12.44
N ASP A 288 16.47 32.18 -13.26
CA ASP A 288 16.19 33.55 -13.70
C ASP A 288 15.26 33.55 -14.92
N GLN A 289 15.48 32.67 -15.90
CA GLN A 289 14.65 32.58 -17.11
C GLN A 289 13.18 32.25 -16.79
N PHE A 290 12.92 31.37 -15.84
CA PHE A 290 11.57 31.03 -15.40
C PHE A 290 11.06 31.90 -14.24
N ASN A 291 11.80 32.96 -13.88
CA ASN A 291 11.45 33.90 -12.81
C ASN A 291 11.16 33.20 -11.46
N LEU A 292 11.94 32.17 -11.11
CA LEU A 292 11.70 31.33 -9.93
C LEU A 292 12.08 32.00 -8.61
N ARG A 293 12.77 33.14 -8.65
CA ARG A 293 13.02 33.97 -7.46
C ARG A 293 11.76 34.65 -6.94
N GLN A 294 10.75 34.83 -7.80
CA GLN A 294 9.44 35.34 -7.41
C GLN A 294 8.52 34.16 -7.06
N VAL A 295 8.63 33.68 -5.82
CA VAL A 295 7.85 32.53 -5.34
C VAL A 295 6.36 32.82 -5.46
N ASN A 296 5.66 32.03 -6.28
CA ASN A 296 4.24 32.20 -6.55
C ASN A 296 3.53 30.83 -6.69
N LEU A 297 2.88 30.37 -5.62
CA LEU A 297 2.14 29.11 -5.65
C LEU A 297 0.64 29.36 -5.82
N PRO A 298 -0.08 28.51 -6.59
CA PRO A 298 -1.52 28.64 -6.72
C PRO A 298 -2.19 28.27 -5.40
N SER A 299 -3.30 28.96 -5.08
CA SER A 299 -4.12 28.63 -3.92
C SER A 299 -4.89 27.33 -4.17
N ILE A 300 -4.39 26.23 -3.61
CA ILE A 300 -5.03 24.92 -3.63
C ILE A 300 -5.09 24.35 -2.21
N GLN A 301 -5.97 23.38 -1.97
CA GLN A 301 -6.02 22.68 -0.69
C GLN A 301 -4.75 21.83 -0.51
N THR A 302 -3.91 22.19 0.45
CA THR A 302 -2.66 21.46 0.81
C THR A 302 -2.70 20.90 2.24
N ASP A 303 -3.75 21.20 3.01
CA ASP A 303 -3.95 20.68 4.36
C ASP A 303 -4.18 19.16 4.31
N LEU A 304 -3.17 18.38 4.70
CA LEU A 304 -3.19 16.92 4.65
C LEU A 304 -4.20 16.27 5.62
N SER A 305 -4.83 17.04 6.51
CA SER A 305 -5.99 16.57 7.28
C SER A 305 -7.29 16.54 6.45
N LYS A 306 -7.33 17.32 5.35
CA LYS A 306 -8.51 17.50 4.47
C LYS A 306 -8.28 17.01 3.05
N THR A 307 -7.05 16.74 2.65
CA THR A 307 -6.68 16.22 1.33
C THR A 307 -5.60 15.16 1.41
N THR A 308 -5.28 14.54 0.28
CA THR A 308 -4.18 13.59 0.15
C THR A 308 -3.12 14.13 -0.80
N LEU A 309 -1.87 13.70 -0.62
CA LEU A 309 -0.76 14.03 -1.53
C LEU A 309 -1.07 13.65 -2.99
N GLN A 310 -1.80 12.53 -3.17
CA GLN A 310 -2.25 12.10 -4.49
C GLN A 310 -3.20 13.12 -5.12
N ARG A 311 -4.17 13.65 -4.37
CA ARG A 311 -5.09 14.70 -4.85
C ARG A 311 -4.35 15.99 -5.17
N VAL A 312 -3.42 16.41 -4.32
CA VAL A 312 -2.55 17.57 -4.59
C VAL A 312 -1.78 17.39 -5.90
N GLY A 313 -1.13 16.24 -6.09
CA GLY A 313 -0.41 15.94 -7.32
C GLY A 313 -1.31 15.80 -8.57
N GLN A 314 -2.56 15.36 -8.38
CA GLN A 314 -3.56 15.28 -9.44
C GLN A 314 -4.00 16.67 -9.91
N CYS A 315 -4.05 17.68 -9.03
CA CYS A 315 -4.35 19.06 -9.43
C CYS A 315 -3.36 19.56 -10.49
N VAL A 316 -2.06 19.26 -10.34
CA VAL A 316 -1.04 19.60 -11.35
C VAL A 316 -1.32 18.90 -12.68
N ALA A 317 -1.61 17.59 -12.65
CA ALA A 317 -1.88 16.81 -13.86
C ALA A 317 -3.14 17.29 -14.59
N VAL A 318 -4.20 17.62 -13.85
CA VAL A 318 -5.43 18.21 -14.41
C VAL A 318 -5.13 19.58 -15.02
N GLN A 319 -4.33 20.40 -14.36
CA GLN A 319 -4.03 21.73 -14.85
C GLN A 319 -3.17 21.71 -16.13
N PHE A 320 -2.14 20.85 -16.20
CA PHE A 320 -1.35 20.66 -17.43
C PHE A 320 -2.25 20.25 -18.61
N ARG A 321 -3.19 19.34 -18.37
CA ARG A 321 -4.16 18.92 -19.38
C ARG A 321 -5.07 20.08 -19.83
N ARG A 322 -5.52 20.92 -18.90
CA ARG A 322 -6.33 22.11 -19.22
C ARG A 322 -5.58 23.11 -20.11
N TYR A 323 -4.28 23.23 -19.93
CA TYR A 323 -3.42 24.06 -20.77
C TYR A 323 -3.00 23.39 -22.09
N GLY A 324 -3.39 22.14 -22.33
CA GLY A 324 -3.03 21.43 -23.56
C GLY A 324 -1.54 21.08 -23.67
N ILE A 325 -0.83 21.00 -22.54
CA ILE A 325 0.60 20.64 -22.52
C ILE A 325 0.78 19.23 -23.09
N PRO A 326 1.71 19.02 -24.06
CA PRO A 326 1.79 17.77 -24.83
C PRO A 326 2.39 16.57 -24.07
N PHE A 327 2.79 16.77 -22.81
CA PHE A 327 3.38 15.74 -21.94
C PHE A 327 2.85 15.85 -20.51
N SER A 328 3.06 14.80 -19.72
CA SER A 328 2.63 14.76 -18.32
C SER A 328 3.60 15.56 -17.43
N PRO A 329 3.14 16.11 -16.29
CA PRO A 329 4.04 16.79 -15.35
C PRO A 329 5.19 15.90 -14.87
N TYR A 330 4.97 14.59 -14.78
CA TYR A 330 5.99 13.63 -14.36
C TYR A 330 7.10 13.45 -15.40
N ASP A 331 6.86 13.80 -16.67
CA ASP A 331 7.88 13.80 -17.72
C ASP A 331 8.95 14.88 -17.46
N LEU A 332 8.60 16.01 -16.85
CA LEU A 332 9.59 17.03 -16.46
C LEU A 332 10.60 16.49 -15.45
N ARG A 333 10.12 15.68 -14.49
CA ARG A 333 10.98 15.00 -13.53
C ARG A 333 11.90 13.98 -14.20
N HIS A 334 11.39 13.24 -15.18
CA HIS A 334 12.21 12.31 -15.95
C HIS A 334 13.23 13.03 -16.82
N ALA A 335 12.84 14.13 -17.49
CA ALA A 335 13.74 14.97 -18.27
C ALA A 335 14.87 15.55 -17.40
N TRP A 336 14.54 16.04 -16.20
CA TRP A 336 15.53 16.48 -15.23
C TRP A 336 16.53 15.37 -14.85
N ALA A 337 16.05 14.14 -14.60
CA ALA A 337 16.93 13.02 -14.25
C ALA A 337 17.85 12.62 -15.42
N VAL A 338 17.34 12.63 -16.64
CA VAL A 338 18.16 12.40 -17.84
C VAL A 338 19.18 13.52 -18.02
N ARG A 339 18.78 14.77 -17.75
CA ARG A 339 19.70 15.90 -17.75
C ARG A 339 20.84 15.71 -16.75
N THR A 340 20.57 15.29 -15.52
CA THR A 340 21.67 15.08 -14.54
C THR A 340 22.68 14.02 -14.98
N ILE A 341 22.24 13.00 -15.72
CA ILE A 341 23.13 12.01 -16.36
C ILE A 341 24.04 12.69 -17.39
N HIS A 342 23.49 13.54 -18.28
CA HIS A 342 24.28 14.27 -19.28
C HIS A 342 25.27 15.26 -18.66
N PHE A 343 24.96 15.79 -17.47
CA PHE A 343 25.88 16.62 -16.69
C PHE A 343 26.90 15.79 -15.88
N GLY A 344 26.84 14.45 -15.94
CA GLY A 344 27.77 13.55 -15.27
C GLY A 344 27.59 13.48 -13.74
N LEU A 345 26.40 13.81 -13.22
CA LEU A 345 26.10 13.69 -11.80
C LEU A 345 26.07 12.20 -11.40
N PRO A 346 26.75 11.78 -10.32
CA PRO A 346 26.67 10.39 -9.87
C PRO A 346 25.24 9.98 -9.51
N ASP A 347 24.81 8.80 -9.94
CA ASP A 347 23.48 8.22 -9.67
C ASP A 347 23.10 8.21 -8.20
N THR A 348 24.08 8.04 -7.30
CA THR A 348 23.86 8.08 -5.85
C THR A 348 23.41 9.46 -5.36
N VAL A 349 23.99 10.51 -5.93
CA VAL A 349 23.64 11.91 -5.64
C VAL A 349 22.31 12.25 -6.30
N ALA A 350 22.13 11.90 -7.58
CA ALA A 350 20.87 12.09 -8.30
C ALA A 350 19.69 11.41 -7.59
N ALA A 351 19.84 10.16 -7.17
CA ALA A 351 18.81 9.40 -6.45
C ALA A 351 18.45 10.05 -5.10
N ARG A 352 19.46 10.57 -4.37
CA ARG A 352 19.25 11.29 -3.10
C ARG A 352 18.50 12.60 -3.32
N MET A 353 18.88 13.40 -4.32
CA MET A 353 18.21 14.64 -4.70
C MET A 353 16.77 14.39 -5.18
N MET A 354 16.50 13.22 -5.74
CA MET A 354 15.16 12.83 -6.14
C MET A 354 14.38 12.13 -5.02
N GLY A 355 14.95 11.92 -3.82
CA GLY A 355 14.26 11.24 -2.72
C GLY A 355 13.83 9.81 -3.06
N HIS A 356 14.73 8.99 -3.62
CA HIS A 356 14.50 7.56 -3.83
C HIS A 356 15.81 6.76 -3.74
N SER A 357 15.72 5.43 -3.67
CA SER A 357 16.90 4.58 -3.61
C SER A 357 17.60 4.49 -4.96
N VAL A 358 18.91 4.28 -4.93
CA VAL A 358 19.75 4.07 -6.12
C VAL A 358 19.20 2.95 -7.00
N ALA A 359 18.75 1.85 -6.40
CA ALA A 359 18.15 0.73 -7.14
C ALA A 359 16.87 1.11 -7.93
N VAL A 360 16.07 2.04 -7.41
CA VAL A 360 14.91 2.58 -8.15
C VAL A 360 15.38 3.53 -9.25
N HIS A 361 16.40 4.35 -8.96
CA HIS A 361 16.99 5.27 -9.93
C HIS A 361 17.57 4.54 -11.13
N THR A 362 18.47 3.59 -10.89
CA THR A 362 19.14 2.84 -11.95
C THR A 362 18.15 2.04 -12.79
N ARG A 363 17.20 1.34 -12.15
CA ARG A 363 16.14 0.59 -12.87
C ARG A 363 15.30 1.49 -13.79
N THR A 364 15.08 2.73 -13.38
CA THR A 364 14.24 3.67 -14.14
C THR A 364 15.05 4.31 -15.25
N TYR A 365 16.26 4.81 -14.94
CA TYR A 365 16.97 5.75 -15.79
C TYR A 365 18.13 5.18 -16.61
N HIS A 366 18.66 4.00 -16.26
CA HIS A 366 19.80 3.41 -16.99
C HIS A 366 19.55 3.25 -18.49
N GLN A 367 18.30 3.08 -18.91
CA GLN A 367 17.96 2.93 -20.33
C GLN A 367 18.27 4.17 -21.18
N TRP A 368 18.42 5.35 -20.56
CA TRP A 368 18.79 6.59 -21.25
C TRP A 368 20.30 6.88 -21.21
N ILE A 369 21.12 6.00 -20.61
CA ILE A 369 22.57 6.11 -20.67
C ILE A 369 23.04 5.68 -22.05
N THR A 370 23.56 6.62 -22.82
CA THR A 370 24.16 6.35 -24.14
C THR A 370 25.66 6.03 -24.01
N ARG A 371 26.25 5.49 -25.08
CA ARG A 371 27.72 5.32 -25.17
C ARG A 371 28.45 6.66 -25.02
N ARG A 372 27.84 7.77 -25.46
CA ARG A 372 28.41 9.12 -25.32
C ARG A 372 28.53 9.51 -23.84
N ASP A 373 27.48 9.26 -23.05
CA ASP A 373 27.46 9.58 -21.62
C ASP A 373 28.51 8.73 -20.87
N GLN A 374 28.63 7.45 -21.25
CA GLN A 374 29.68 6.56 -20.73
C GLN A 374 31.09 7.09 -21.05
N GLN A 375 31.31 7.54 -22.30
CA GLN A 375 32.60 8.08 -22.71
C GLN A 375 32.94 9.37 -21.95
N GLN A 376 32.00 10.30 -21.81
CA GLN A 376 32.21 11.53 -21.03
C GLN A 376 32.52 11.25 -19.56
N ALA A 377 31.84 10.28 -18.94
CA ALA A 377 32.13 9.88 -17.58
C ALA A 377 33.54 9.28 -17.44
N VAL A 378 33.96 8.45 -18.41
CA VAL A 378 35.32 7.90 -18.47
C VAL A 378 36.36 9.00 -18.67
N ASP A 379 36.14 9.91 -19.60
CA ASP A 379 37.06 11.03 -19.89
C ASP A 379 37.22 11.94 -18.67
N ALA A 380 36.13 12.27 -17.98
CA ALA A 380 36.17 13.04 -16.75
C ALA A 380 36.91 12.30 -15.62
N ALA A 381 36.72 10.98 -15.50
CA ALA A 381 37.41 10.17 -14.49
C ALA A 381 38.91 10.05 -14.78
N LEU A 382 39.29 9.83 -16.03
CA LEU A 382 40.69 9.77 -16.47
C LEU A 382 41.38 11.13 -16.36
N GLY A 383 40.68 12.23 -16.70
CA GLY A 383 41.20 13.59 -16.55
C GLY A 383 41.42 14.02 -15.11
N ARG A 384 40.66 13.47 -14.15
CA ARG A 384 40.85 13.67 -12.70
C ARG A 384 41.94 12.76 -12.11
N ASN A 385 42.34 11.70 -12.83
CA ASN A 385 43.27 10.71 -12.31
C ASN A 385 44.73 11.20 -12.45
N GLN A 386 45.36 11.53 -11.32
CA GLN A 386 46.78 11.91 -11.26
C GLN A 386 47.72 10.71 -11.09
N ARG A 387 47.19 9.48 -10.95
CA ARG A 387 48.01 8.29 -10.72
C ARG A 387 48.60 7.80 -12.04
N LYS A 388 49.93 7.73 -12.10
CA LYS A 388 50.64 7.07 -13.19
C LYS A 388 50.65 5.56 -12.95
N ALA A 389 50.53 4.79 -14.03
CA ALA A 389 50.67 3.34 -13.95
C ALA A 389 52.08 2.98 -13.44
N PRO A 390 52.24 2.00 -12.54
CA PRO A 390 53.55 1.51 -12.16
C PRO A 390 54.23 0.89 -13.39
N ILE A 391 55.45 1.33 -13.68
CA ILE A 391 56.29 0.77 -14.75
C ILE A 391 57.18 -0.30 -14.08
N PRO A 392 57.22 -1.54 -14.60
CA PRO A 392 58.15 -2.56 -14.11
C PRO A 392 59.61 -2.11 -14.32
N GLU A 393 60.48 -2.31 -13.33
CA GLU A 393 61.93 -2.09 -13.43
C GLU A 393 62.62 -3.05 -14.39
#